data_AF-Q4R6Z5-F1
#
_entry.id   AF-Q4R6Z5-F1
#
_cell.length_a   1.000
_cell.length_b   1.000
_cell.length_c   1.000
_cell.angle_alpha   90.00
_cell.angle_beta   90.00
_cell.angle_gamma   90.00
#
_symmetry.space_group_name_H-M   'P 1'
#
loop_
_entity.id
_entity.type
_entity.pdbx_description
1 polymer ?
#
loop_
_entity_poly.entity_id
_entity_poly.type
_entity_poly.pdbx_seq_one_letter_code
_entity_poly.pdbx_strand_id
1 'polypeptide(L)'
;MECDLMETDILESLEDLGYKGPLLEDGALSQAVSAGASSPEFTKLCAWLVSELRVLCKLEENVQATNSPSEAEEFQLEVSGLLGEMNCPYLSLTSGDVTKRLLIQKNCLLLLTYLISELEAARMLCVNAPPKKAQEGGGSEVFQELKGICIALGMSKPPANITMFQFFSGIEKKLKETLAKVPPNHVGKPLLRKPMGPAHWEKIEAIT
;
A
#
# COMPACT_ATOMS: atom_id res chain seq x y z
N MET A 1 -10.87 -3.83 26.46
CA MET A 1 -10.43 -5.14 25.90
C MET A 1 -10.25 -5.06 24.39
N GLU A 2 -11.26 -4.71 23.58
CA GLU A 2 -11.08 -4.56 22.12
C GLU A 2 -10.18 -3.36 21.75
N CYS A 3 -10.44 -2.17 22.31
CA CYS A 3 -9.61 -0.98 22.05
C CYS A 3 -8.16 -1.17 22.52
N ASP A 4 -7.95 -1.79 23.69
CA ASP A 4 -6.61 -2.01 24.25
C ASP A 4 -5.74 -2.91 23.34
N LEU A 5 -6.36 -3.90 22.68
CA LEU A 5 -5.68 -4.74 21.70
C LEU A 5 -5.32 -3.93 20.44
N MET A 6 -6.26 -3.14 19.91
CA MET A 6 -6.00 -2.26 18.77
C MET A 6 -4.89 -1.24 19.06
N GLU A 7 -4.86 -0.67 20.27
CA GLU A 7 -3.81 0.26 20.69
C GLU A 7 -2.43 -0.42 20.73
N THR A 8 -2.35 -1.65 21.24
CA THR A 8 -1.11 -2.42 21.26
C THR A 8 -0.60 -2.70 19.85
N ASP A 9 -1.47 -3.17 18.96
CA ASP A 9 -1.13 -3.46 17.56
C ASP A 9 -0.68 -2.18 16.81
N ILE A 10 -1.35 -1.05 17.05
CA ILE A 10 -0.97 0.24 16.47
C ILE A 10 0.42 0.67 16.93
N LEU A 11 0.74 0.53 18.21
CA LEU A 11 2.06 0.91 18.75
C LEU A 11 3.19 0.07 18.12
N GLU A 12 3.00 -1.25 18.01
CA GLU A 12 3.95 -2.15 17.34
C GLU A 12 4.17 -1.74 15.87
N SER A 13 3.09 -1.56 15.10
CA SER A 13 3.19 -1.11 13.71
C SER A 13 3.85 0.26 13.57
N LEU A 14 3.61 1.21 14.49
CA LEU A 14 4.24 2.52 14.45
C LEU A 14 5.76 2.42 14.64
N GLU A 15 6.23 1.56 15.55
CA GLU A 15 7.65 1.28 15.73
C GLU A 15 8.27 0.67 14.45
N ASP A 16 7.61 -0.32 13.86
CA ASP A 16 8.04 -0.97 12.62
C ASP A 16 8.08 0.00 11.43
N LEU A 17 7.13 0.94 11.37
CA LEU A 17 7.09 2.00 10.37
C LEU A 17 8.16 3.08 10.59
N GLY A 18 8.83 3.09 11.75
CA GLY A 18 9.90 4.01 12.11
C GLY A 18 9.41 5.33 12.73
N TYR A 19 8.18 5.37 13.23
CA TYR A 19 7.66 6.51 13.97
C TYR A 19 8.47 6.71 15.26
N LYS A 20 8.72 7.97 15.63
CA LYS A 20 9.50 8.35 16.82
C LYS A 20 8.85 9.47 17.63
N GLY A 21 7.56 9.67 17.43
CA GLY A 21 6.83 10.73 18.11
C GLY A 21 6.39 10.34 19.53
N PRO A 22 5.82 11.30 20.28
CA PRO A 22 5.52 11.14 21.70
C PRO A 22 4.42 10.12 21.99
N LEU A 23 3.63 9.71 20.99
CA LEU A 23 2.54 8.77 21.19
C LEU A 23 2.99 7.32 21.47
N LEU A 24 4.30 7.03 21.35
CA LEU A 24 4.88 5.76 21.79
C LEU A 24 5.06 5.67 23.31
N GLU A 25 4.93 6.78 24.03
CA GLU A 25 4.98 6.78 25.49
C GLU A 25 3.74 6.11 26.08
N ASP A 26 3.91 5.41 27.21
CA ASP A 26 2.84 4.63 27.85
C ASP A 26 1.60 5.49 28.14
N GLY A 27 0.44 5.06 27.62
CA GLY A 27 -0.85 5.75 27.74
C GLY A 27 -1.03 7.03 26.91
N ALA A 28 0.01 7.52 26.21
CA ALA A 28 -0.08 8.74 25.42
C ALA A 28 -1.05 8.58 24.23
N LEU A 29 -0.98 7.45 23.53
CA LEU A 29 -1.90 7.12 22.44
C LEU A 29 -3.35 7.09 22.93
N SER A 30 -3.62 6.38 24.03
CA SER A 30 -4.96 6.24 24.62
C SER A 30 -5.58 7.60 24.95
N GLN A 31 -4.78 8.52 25.52
CA GLN A 31 -5.21 9.89 25.80
C GLN A 31 -5.53 10.67 24.51
N ALA A 32 -4.66 10.57 23.51
CA ALA A 32 -4.83 11.28 22.25
C ALA A 32 -6.08 10.80 21.50
N VAL A 33 -6.28 9.48 21.35
CA VAL A 33 -7.45 8.93 20.66
C VAL A 33 -8.77 9.14 21.43
N SER A 34 -8.71 9.30 22.76
CA SER A 34 -9.89 9.65 23.56
C SER A 34 -10.37 11.08 23.32
N ALA A 35 -9.44 12.00 23.05
CA ALA A 35 -9.74 13.38 22.67
C ALA A 35 -9.99 13.54 21.15
N GLY A 36 -9.58 12.56 20.34
CA GLY A 36 -9.89 12.47 18.92
C GLY A 36 -9.39 13.67 18.12
N ALA A 37 -10.23 14.21 17.23
CA ALA A 37 -9.87 15.37 16.39
C ALA A 37 -9.52 16.65 17.19
N SER A 38 -9.87 16.71 18.47
CA SER A 38 -9.47 17.82 19.36
C SER A 38 -8.06 17.67 19.94
N SER A 39 -7.40 16.52 19.77
CA SER A 39 -6.02 16.29 20.23
C SER A 39 -5.02 16.64 19.14
N PRO A 40 -4.15 17.66 19.35
CA PRO A 40 -3.05 17.96 18.43
C PRO A 40 -2.12 16.77 18.20
N GLU A 41 -1.91 15.92 19.21
CA GLU A 41 -1.03 14.76 19.11
C GLU A 41 -1.64 13.70 18.19
N PHE A 42 -2.94 13.43 18.29
CA PHE A 42 -3.65 12.54 17.38
C PHE A 42 -3.61 13.05 15.94
N THR A 43 -3.94 14.33 15.72
CA THR A 43 -3.95 14.91 14.37
C THR A 43 -2.56 14.97 13.74
N LYS A 44 -1.51 15.21 14.54
CA LYS A 44 -0.11 15.11 14.10
C LYS A 44 0.26 13.71 13.64
N LEU A 45 -0.19 12.67 14.34
CA LEU A 45 0.05 11.30 13.92
C LEU A 45 -0.65 10.98 12.59
N CYS A 46 -1.92 11.38 12.44
CA CYS A 46 -2.63 11.26 11.17
C CYS A 46 -1.88 11.99 10.04
N ALA A 47 -1.50 13.25 10.25
CA ALA A 47 -0.76 14.04 9.28
C ALA A 47 0.58 13.38 8.89
N TRP A 48 1.29 12.78 9.85
CA TRP A 48 2.53 12.05 9.59
C TRP A 48 2.28 10.82 8.70
N LEU A 49 1.31 9.95 9.05
CA LEU A 49 0.94 8.78 8.26
C LEU A 49 0.54 9.17 6.83
N VAL A 50 -0.27 10.23 6.69
CA VAL A 50 -0.72 10.75 5.40
C VAL A 50 0.45 11.29 4.59
N SER A 51 1.40 12.00 5.21
CA SER A 51 2.59 12.48 4.51
C SER A 51 3.42 11.35 3.90
N GLU A 52 3.57 10.24 4.61
CA GLU A 52 4.26 9.04 4.13
C GLU A 52 3.47 8.39 2.97
N LEU A 53 2.15 8.24 3.12
CA LEU A 53 1.26 7.71 2.09
C LEU A 53 1.30 8.54 0.80
N ARG A 54 1.33 9.88 0.90
CA ARG A 54 1.38 10.78 -0.26
C ARG A 54 2.60 10.54 -1.14
N VAL A 55 3.75 10.23 -0.52
CA VAL A 55 5.00 9.94 -1.25
C VAL A 55 4.86 8.66 -2.08
N LEU A 56 4.16 7.66 -1.57
CA LEU A 56 4.07 6.33 -2.20
C LEU A 56 2.87 6.23 -3.17
N CYS A 57 1.73 6.77 -2.78
CA CYS A 57 0.45 6.60 -3.48
C CYS A 57 0.06 7.79 -4.38
N LYS A 58 0.83 8.88 -4.36
CA LYS A 58 0.57 10.11 -5.14
C LYS A 58 -0.80 10.76 -4.86
N LEU A 59 -1.23 10.75 -3.60
CA LEU A 59 -2.52 11.32 -3.21
C LEU A 59 -2.55 12.84 -3.39
N GLU A 60 -3.66 13.34 -3.93
CA GLU A 60 -3.95 14.76 -4.08
C GLU A 60 -4.31 15.39 -2.73
N GLU A 61 -5.18 14.71 -1.97
CA GLU A 61 -5.63 15.14 -0.66
C GLU A 61 -4.50 15.12 0.38
N ASN A 62 -4.65 15.97 1.39
CA ASN A 62 -3.71 16.05 2.48
C ASN A 62 -4.45 16.37 3.78
N VAL A 63 -3.82 16.04 4.90
CA VAL A 63 -4.34 16.31 6.23
C VAL A 63 -3.29 17.09 7.00
N GLN A 64 -3.68 18.23 7.57
CA GLN A 64 -2.83 19.06 8.40
C GLN A 64 -2.97 18.72 9.88
N ALA A 65 -1.88 18.79 10.61
CA ALA A 65 -1.92 18.73 12.06
C ALA A 65 -2.61 19.98 12.62
N THR A 66 -3.47 19.78 13.62
CA THR A 66 -4.09 20.89 14.34
C THR A 66 -3.15 21.45 15.41
N ASN A 67 -3.26 22.75 15.67
CA ASN A 67 -2.57 23.42 16.78
C ASN A 67 -3.49 23.57 18.00
N SER A 68 -4.80 23.49 17.80
CA SER A 68 -5.79 23.69 18.83
C SER A 68 -7.11 22.97 18.53
N PRO A 69 -7.97 22.71 19.54
CA PRO A 69 -9.26 22.06 19.33
C PRO A 69 -10.23 22.80 18.40
N SER A 70 -10.07 24.12 18.18
CA SER A 70 -10.95 24.88 17.29
C SER A 70 -10.78 24.51 15.81
N GLU A 71 -9.69 23.84 15.45
CA GLU A 71 -9.40 23.37 14.08
C GLU A 71 -9.94 21.94 13.83
N ALA A 72 -10.57 21.31 14.83
CA ALA A 72 -10.99 19.90 14.77
C ALA A 72 -12.05 19.60 13.70
N GLU A 73 -12.93 20.55 13.39
CA GLU A 73 -13.95 20.38 12.34
C GLU A 73 -13.31 20.41 10.96
N GLU A 74 -12.39 21.35 10.72
CA GLU A 74 -11.63 21.47 9.46
C GLU A 74 -10.78 20.22 9.23
N PHE A 75 -10.05 19.75 10.25
CA PHE A 75 -9.30 18.50 10.19
C PHE A 75 -10.17 17.30 9.77
N GLN A 76 -11.38 17.18 10.31
CA GLN A 76 -12.29 16.08 9.95
C GLN A 76 -12.79 16.18 8.50
N LEU A 77 -12.93 17.39 7.95
CA LEU A 77 -13.26 17.58 6.54
C LEU A 77 -12.11 17.14 5.64
N GLU A 78 -10.88 17.53 5.95
CA GLU A 78 -9.67 17.08 5.25
C GLU A 78 -9.54 15.56 5.26
N VAL A 79 -9.69 14.94 6.45
CA VAL A 79 -9.68 13.47 6.58
C VAL A 79 -10.80 12.85 5.73
N SER A 80 -11.99 13.45 5.68
CA SER A 80 -13.07 12.92 4.86
C SER A 80 -12.78 13.00 3.35
N GLY A 81 -12.07 14.04 2.89
CA GLY A 81 -11.60 14.13 1.50
C GLY A 81 -10.62 13.01 1.18
N LEU A 82 -9.59 12.87 2.01
CA LEU A 82 -8.59 11.81 1.91
C LEU A 82 -9.21 10.40 1.90
N LEU A 83 -10.12 10.12 2.83
CA LEU A 83 -10.79 8.81 2.90
C LEU A 83 -11.66 8.54 1.66
N GLY A 84 -12.20 9.58 1.04
CA GLY A 84 -12.90 9.49 -0.24
C GLY A 84 -11.96 9.13 -1.38
N GLU A 85 -10.80 9.80 -1.47
CA GLU A 85 -9.77 9.50 -2.48
C GLU A 85 -9.24 8.06 -2.35
N MET A 86 -8.98 7.60 -1.12
CA MET A 86 -8.48 6.25 -0.86
C MET A 86 -9.58 5.17 -0.89
N ASN A 87 -10.83 5.53 -1.22
CA ASN A 87 -11.98 4.62 -1.26
C ASN A 87 -12.16 3.81 0.04
N CYS A 88 -12.02 4.48 1.19
CA CYS A 88 -12.07 3.83 2.50
C CYS A 88 -13.38 3.03 2.70
N PRO A 89 -13.30 1.71 3.00
CA PRO A 89 -14.48 0.85 3.06
C PRO A 89 -15.27 1.00 4.38
N TYR A 90 -14.72 1.68 5.38
CA TYR A 90 -15.30 1.76 6.71
C TYR A 90 -16.36 2.85 6.80
N LEU A 91 -17.64 2.44 6.78
CA LEU A 91 -18.79 3.35 6.86
C LEU A 91 -18.78 4.22 8.12
N SER A 92 -18.22 3.74 9.24
CA SER A 92 -18.06 4.55 10.45
C SER A 92 -17.14 5.76 10.28
N LEU A 93 -16.26 5.75 9.28
CA LEU A 93 -15.35 6.85 8.93
C LEU A 93 -15.87 7.68 7.75
N THR A 94 -16.67 7.10 6.86
CA THR A 94 -17.10 7.75 5.60
C THR A 94 -18.56 8.21 5.59
N SER A 95 -19.39 7.75 6.53
CA SER A 95 -20.83 8.05 6.57
C SER A 95 -21.25 8.84 7.83
N GLY A 96 -22.44 9.44 7.77
CA GLY A 96 -22.96 10.28 8.87
C GLY A 96 -22.32 11.67 8.92
N ASP A 97 -22.51 12.38 10.04
CA ASP A 97 -22.01 13.74 10.26
C ASP A 97 -20.49 13.75 10.36
N VAL A 98 -19.83 14.37 9.37
CA VAL A 98 -18.37 14.41 9.22
C VAL A 98 -17.66 14.98 10.44
N THR A 99 -18.25 15.99 11.09
CA THR A 99 -17.64 16.71 12.23
C THR A 99 -17.69 15.93 13.55
N LYS A 100 -18.37 14.78 13.57
CA LYS A 100 -18.56 13.96 14.77
C LYS A 100 -17.85 12.61 14.72
N ARG A 101 -17.34 12.21 13.56
CA ARG A 101 -16.83 10.83 13.34
C ARG A 101 -15.60 10.55 14.19
N LEU A 102 -14.70 11.52 14.31
CA LEU A 102 -13.44 11.42 15.06
C LEU A 102 -13.55 12.02 16.46
N LEU A 103 -14.76 12.12 17.01
CA LEU A 103 -14.99 12.32 18.44
C LEU A 103 -15.20 10.97 19.17
N ILE A 104 -15.25 9.88 18.42
CA ILE A 104 -15.44 8.52 18.92
C ILE A 104 -14.07 7.84 18.95
N GLN A 105 -13.59 7.45 20.14
CA GLN A 105 -12.29 6.80 20.32
C GLN A 105 -12.10 5.59 19.39
N LYS A 106 -13.12 4.73 19.29
CA LYS A 106 -13.09 3.55 18.41
C LYS A 106 -12.87 3.91 16.94
N ASN A 107 -13.46 5.02 16.47
CA ASN A 107 -13.25 5.49 15.11
C ASN A 107 -11.85 6.09 14.92
N CYS A 108 -11.29 6.73 15.94
CA CYS A 108 -9.92 7.24 15.91
C CYS A 108 -8.92 6.10 15.78
N LEU A 109 -9.09 5.03 16.58
CA LEU A 109 -8.28 3.81 16.46
C LEU A 109 -8.45 3.15 15.09
N LEU A 110 -9.69 3.00 14.61
CA LEU A 110 -9.96 2.43 13.28
C LEU A 110 -9.30 3.24 12.16
N LEU A 111 -9.32 4.56 12.24
CA LEU A 111 -8.63 5.43 11.28
C LEU A 111 -7.12 5.17 11.30
N LEU A 112 -6.50 5.12 12.47
CA LEU A 112 -5.06 4.85 12.58
C LEU A 112 -4.70 3.46 12.04
N THR A 113 -5.44 2.41 12.43
CA THR A 113 -5.25 1.06 11.90
C THR A 113 -5.36 1.04 10.37
N TYR A 114 -6.36 1.72 9.81
CA TYR A 114 -6.53 1.81 8.36
C TYR A 114 -5.33 2.49 7.69
N LEU A 115 -4.96 3.71 8.14
CA LEU A 115 -3.84 4.46 7.56
C LEU A 115 -2.51 3.71 7.66
N ILE A 116 -2.26 3.04 8.79
CA ILE A 116 -1.09 2.19 8.99
C ILE A 116 -1.09 1.02 7.99
N SER A 117 -2.22 0.30 7.88
CA SER A 117 -2.31 -0.85 6.97
C SER A 117 -2.12 -0.46 5.50
N GLU A 118 -2.66 0.70 5.09
CA GLU A 118 -2.47 1.23 3.73
C GLU A 118 -1.01 1.63 3.49
N LEU A 119 -0.35 2.21 4.50
CA LEU A 119 1.06 2.59 4.40
C LEU A 119 1.97 1.36 4.30
N GLU A 120 1.74 0.35 5.14
CA GLU A 120 2.44 -0.93 5.09
C GLU A 120 2.24 -1.60 3.71
N ALA A 121 0.99 -1.66 3.22
CA ALA A 121 0.68 -2.20 1.91
C ALA A 121 1.38 -1.42 0.78
N ALA A 122 1.35 -0.09 0.82
CA ALA A 122 2.04 0.76 -0.15
C ALA A 122 3.55 0.51 -0.16
N ARG A 123 4.18 0.39 1.02
CA ARG A 123 5.61 0.06 1.15
C ARG A 123 5.92 -1.33 0.58
N MET A 124 5.08 -2.33 0.86
CA MET A 124 5.23 -3.67 0.29
C MET A 124 5.14 -3.65 -1.25
N LEU A 125 4.20 -2.89 -1.80
CA LEU A 125 4.07 -2.71 -3.25
C LEU A 125 5.30 -2.01 -3.85
N CYS A 126 5.86 -1.02 -3.17
CA CYS A 126 7.08 -0.35 -3.63
C CYS A 126 8.32 -1.27 -3.63
N VAL A 127 8.45 -2.17 -2.64
CA VAL A 127 9.54 -3.17 -2.61
C VAL A 127 9.37 -4.22 -3.72
N ASN A 128 8.13 -4.60 -4.02
CA ASN A 128 7.81 -5.57 -5.06
C ASN A 128 7.75 -4.96 -6.47
N ALA A 129 7.76 -3.63 -6.58
CA ALA A 129 7.85 -2.94 -7.86
C ALA A 129 9.23 -3.21 -8.48
N PRO A 130 9.32 -3.60 -9.77
CA PRO A 130 10.59 -3.69 -10.46
C PRO A 130 11.33 -2.35 -10.31
N PRO A 131 12.66 -2.35 -10.07
CA PRO A 131 13.40 -1.09 -9.95
C PRO A 131 13.15 -0.29 -11.21
N LYS A 132 12.52 0.88 -11.07
CA LYS A 132 12.39 1.88 -12.13
C LYS A 132 13.79 2.38 -12.46
N LYS A 133 14.53 1.61 -13.26
CA LYS A 133 15.62 2.18 -14.04
C LYS A 133 14.98 3.16 -15.00
N ALA A 134 15.50 4.38 -14.96
CA ALA A 134 15.17 5.52 -15.80
C ALA A 134 14.37 5.14 -17.06
N GLN A 135 13.18 5.72 -17.15
CA GLN A 135 12.28 5.67 -18.27
C GLN A 135 12.90 6.42 -19.47
N GLU A 136 13.99 5.90 -20.00
CA GLU A 136 14.63 6.34 -21.23
C GLU A 136 14.54 5.22 -22.26
N GLY A 137 13.43 5.20 -22.97
CA GLY A 137 13.23 4.30 -24.09
C GLY A 137 11.76 4.26 -24.47
N GLY A 138 11.38 5.01 -25.51
CA GLY A 138 10.05 4.92 -26.08
C GLY A 138 9.66 3.48 -26.44
N GLY A 139 8.40 3.14 -26.22
CA GLY A 139 7.81 1.83 -26.46
C GLY A 139 6.49 1.69 -25.70
N SER A 140 5.62 0.76 -26.12
CA SER A 140 4.40 0.43 -25.38
C SER A 140 4.74 -0.17 -24.00
N GLU A 141 3.78 -0.15 -23.08
CA GLU A 141 3.91 -0.78 -21.75
C GLU A 141 4.32 -2.25 -21.86
N VAL A 142 3.66 -3.00 -22.75
CA VAL A 142 4.00 -4.40 -23.08
C VAL A 142 5.46 -4.56 -23.51
N PHE A 143 6.01 -3.61 -24.27
CA PHE A 143 7.40 -3.65 -24.68
C PHE A 143 8.36 -3.46 -23.50
N GLN A 144 8.04 -2.57 -22.56
CA GLN A 144 8.86 -2.35 -21.37
C GLN A 144 8.86 -3.57 -20.45
N GLU A 145 7.70 -4.22 -20.28
CA GLU A 145 7.59 -5.46 -19.49
C GLU A 145 8.44 -6.59 -20.09
N LEU A 146 8.33 -6.84 -21.40
CA LEU A 146 9.13 -7.85 -22.08
C LEU A 146 10.63 -7.53 -22.02
N LYS A 147 11.00 -6.25 -22.13
CA LYS A 147 12.38 -5.79 -21.95
C LYS A 147 12.87 -6.03 -20.52
N GLY A 148 12.03 -5.75 -19.52
CA GLY A 148 12.30 -6.00 -18.11
C GLY A 148 12.60 -7.47 -17.84
N ILE A 149 11.77 -8.37 -18.35
CA ILE A 149 11.97 -9.82 -18.27
C ILE A 149 13.32 -10.24 -18.87
N CYS A 150 13.66 -9.74 -20.06
CA CYS A 150 14.94 -10.05 -20.71
C CYS A 150 16.14 -9.60 -19.87
N ILE A 151 16.07 -8.40 -19.29
CA ILE A 151 17.13 -7.87 -18.43
C ILE A 151 17.26 -8.69 -17.15
N ALA A 152 16.15 -9.01 -16.49
CA ALA A 152 16.14 -9.80 -15.25
C ALA A 152 16.71 -11.21 -15.47
N LEU A 153 16.42 -11.83 -16.61
CA LEU A 153 16.96 -13.13 -17.00
C LEU A 153 18.39 -13.07 -17.56
N GLY A 154 18.99 -11.88 -17.64
CA GLY A 154 20.33 -11.67 -18.19
C GLY A 154 20.46 -12.07 -19.66
N MET A 155 19.38 -11.91 -20.44
CA MET A 155 19.35 -12.20 -21.86
C MET A 155 20.02 -11.06 -22.66
N SER A 156 20.74 -11.42 -23.72
CA SER A 156 21.23 -10.45 -24.69
C SER A 156 20.08 -9.87 -25.52
N LYS A 157 20.30 -8.70 -26.12
CA LYS A 157 19.33 -8.09 -27.05
C LYS A 157 18.92 -9.10 -28.14
N PRO A 158 17.62 -9.29 -28.40
CA PRO A 158 17.17 -10.24 -29.41
C PRO A 158 17.64 -9.84 -30.83
N PRO A 159 17.88 -10.82 -31.73
CA PRO A 159 18.12 -10.55 -33.15
C PRO A 159 16.96 -9.76 -33.78
N ALA A 160 17.26 -8.90 -34.75
CA ALA A 160 16.26 -8.05 -35.39
C ALA A 160 15.15 -8.84 -36.13
N ASN A 161 15.43 -10.08 -36.53
CA ASN A 161 14.53 -10.97 -37.27
C ASN A 161 13.91 -12.08 -36.40
N ILE A 162 13.97 -11.98 -35.08
CA ILE A 162 13.40 -12.98 -34.18
C ILE A 162 11.87 -13.03 -34.33
N THR A 163 11.30 -14.23 -34.37
CA THR A 163 9.83 -14.39 -34.32
C THR A 163 9.33 -14.36 -32.89
N MET A 164 8.05 -14.05 -32.68
CA MET A 164 7.43 -14.06 -31.34
C MET A 164 7.57 -15.43 -30.67
N PHE A 165 7.37 -16.51 -31.43
CA PHE A 165 7.54 -17.88 -30.92
C PHE A 165 8.96 -18.16 -30.45
N GLN A 166 9.98 -17.77 -31.25
CA GLN A 166 11.38 -17.93 -30.88
C GLN A 166 11.75 -17.08 -29.66
N PHE A 167 11.19 -15.87 -29.56
CA PHE A 167 11.42 -14.97 -28.45
C PHE A 167 10.90 -15.56 -27.13
N PHE A 168 9.62 -15.98 -27.08
CA PHE A 168 9.05 -16.60 -25.87
C PHE A 168 9.68 -17.95 -25.54
N SER A 169 10.04 -18.76 -26.55
CA SER A 169 10.80 -20.00 -26.33
C SER A 169 12.16 -19.72 -25.69
N GLY A 170 12.81 -18.61 -26.09
CA GLY A 170 14.07 -18.15 -25.49
C GLY A 170 13.91 -17.74 -24.03
N ILE A 171 12.85 -17.00 -23.70
CA ILE A 171 12.50 -16.63 -22.31
C ILE A 171 12.26 -17.89 -21.49
N GLU A 172 11.42 -18.81 -21.96
CA GLU A 172 11.10 -20.05 -21.26
C GLU A 172 12.36 -20.88 -20.97
N LYS A 173 13.24 -21.02 -21.98
CA LYS A 173 14.52 -21.72 -21.82
C LYS A 173 15.38 -21.04 -20.74
N LYS A 174 15.54 -19.72 -20.80
CA LYS A 174 16.38 -18.99 -19.85
C LYS A 174 15.84 -19.02 -18.44
N LEU A 175 14.52 -18.99 -18.29
CA LEU A 175 13.83 -19.15 -17.01
C LEU A 175 14.11 -20.53 -16.41
N LYS A 176 13.97 -21.61 -17.18
CA LYS A 176 14.31 -22.98 -16.73
C LYS A 176 15.77 -23.10 -16.32
N GLU A 177 16.70 -22.53 -17.10
CA GLU A 177 18.12 -22.50 -16.76
C GLU A 177 18.40 -21.74 -15.45
N THR A 178 17.67 -20.65 -15.20
CA THR A 178 17.83 -19.84 -13.98
C THR A 178 17.25 -20.56 -12.77
N LEU A 179 16.08 -21.16 -12.91
CA LEU A 179 15.46 -21.98 -11.87
C LEU A 179 16.30 -23.21 -11.51
N ALA A 180 17.02 -23.79 -12.47
CA ALA A 180 17.94 -24.90 -12.20
C ALA A 180 19.15 -24.52 -11.33
N LYS A 181 19.46 -23.22 -11.19
CA LYS A 181 20.58 -22.73 -10.36
C LYS A 181 20.19 -22.47 -8.91
N VAL A 182 18.90 -22.47 -8.59
CA VAL A 182 18.40 -22.24 -7.23
C VAL A 182 17.91 -23.55 -6.61
N PRO A 183 17.84 -23.64 -5.27
CA PRO A 183 17.30 -24.83 -4.61
C PRO A 183 15.86 -25.13 -5.06
N PRO A 184 15.42 -26.41 -5.09
CA PRO A 184 14.09 -26.80 -5.57
C PRO A 184 12.92 -26.10 -4.86
N ASN A 185 13.13 -25.66 -3.62
CA ASN A 185 12.12 -24.98 -2.80
C ASN A 185 12.21 -23.45 -2.86
N HIS A 186 13.07 -22.86 -3.70
CA HIS A 186 13.27 -21.42 -3.76
C HIS A 186 11.99 -20.65 -4.15
N VAL A 187 11.20 -21.19 -5.08
CA VAL A 187 9.93 -20.60 -5.53
C VAL A 187 8.73 -21.11 -4.71
N GLY A 188 8.93 -22.11 -3.84
CA GLY A 188 7.87 -22.74 -3.09
C GLY A 188 6.93 -23.60 -3.94
N LYS A 189 5.80 -24.02 -3.34
CA LYS A 189 4.77 -24.82 -4.02
C LYS A 189 3.77 -23.88 -4.71
N PRO A 190 3.31 -24.18 -5.94
CA PRO A 190 2.28 -23.38 -6.60
C PRO A 190 1.00 -23.35 -5.76
N LEU A 191 0.42 -22.16 -5.60
CA LEU A 191 -0.91 -21.97 -4.98
C LEU A 191 -2.02 -22.57 -5.84
N LEU A 192 -1.86 -22.54 -7.17
CA LEU A 192 -2.79 -23.13 -8.13
C LEU A 192 -2.05 -24.12 -9.02
N ARG A 193 -2.55 -25.36 -9.07
CA ARG A 193 -2.00 -26.45 -9.92
C ARG A 193 -2.89 -26.80 -11.10
N LYS A 194 -4.13 -26.31 -11.11
CA LYS A 194 -5.10 -26.63 -12.16
C LYS A 194 -4.86 -25.71 -13.36
N PRO A 195 -4.69 -26.26 -14.58
CA PRO A 195 -4.58 -25.43 -15.76
C PRO A 195 -5.86 -24.63 -15.95
N MET A 196 -5.71 -23.36 -16.31
CA MET A 196 -6.85 -22.48 -16.60
C MET A 196 -7.20 -22.56 -18.08
N GLY A 197 -8.45 -22.95 -18.37
CA GLY A 197 -8.99 -22.94 -19.72
C GLY A 197 -9.67 -21.60 -20.04
N PRO A 198 -10.14 -21.41 -21.29
CA PRO A 198 -10.70 -20.14 -21.76
C PRO A 198 -11.79 -19.56 -20.85
N ALA A 199 -12.76 -20.37 -20.42
CA ALA A 199 -13.84 -19.93 -19.52
C ALA A 199 -13.37 -19.50 -18.12
N HIS A 200 -12.19 -19.95 -17.66
CA HIS A 200 -11.60 -19.47 -16.41
C HIS A 200 -10.93 -18.10 -16.61
N TRP A 201 -10.29 -17.89 -17.76
CA TRP A 201 -9.66 -16.61 -18.10
C TRP A 201 -10.69 -15.51 -18.32
N GLU A 202 -11.81 -15.81 -18.99
CA GLU A 202 -12.93 -14.85 -19.14
C GLU A 202 -13.47 -14.35 -17.79
N LYS A 203 -13.52 -15.25 -16.78
CA LYS A 203 -13.95 -14.86 -15.43
C LYS A 203 -12.93 -13.99 -14.70
N ILE A 204 -11.64 -14.16 -15.00
CA ILE A 204 -10.57 -13.34 -14.41
C ILE A 204 -10.58 -11.95 -15.04
N GLU A 205 -10.73 -11.86 -16.36
CA GLU A 205 -10.85 -10.57 -17.06
C GLU A 205 -12.08 -9.78 -16.59
N ALA A 206 -13.15 -10.44 -16.14
CA ALA A 206 -14.32 -9.76 -15.59
C ALA A 206 -14.10 -9.11 -14.21
N ILE A 207 -13.01 -9.44 -13.50
CA ILE A 207 -12.70 -8.92 -12.16
C ILE A 207 -11.39 -8.10 -12.10
N THR A 208 -10.71 -7.91 -13.22
CA THR A 208 -9.51 -7.07 -13.39
C THR A 208 -9.81 -5.92 -14.32
#